data_AF-A0A951S7A8-F1
#
_entry.id   AF-A0A951S7A8-F1
#
_cell.length_a   1.000
_cell.length_b   1.000
_cell.length_c   1.000
_cell.angle_alpha   90.00
_cell.angle_beta   90.00
_cell.angle_gamma   90.00
#
_symmetry.space_group_name_H-M   'P 1'
#
loop_
_entity.id
_entity.type
_entity.pdbx_description
1 polymer ?
#
loop_
_entity_poly.entity_id
_entity_poly.type
_entity_poly.pdbx_seq_one_letter_code
_entity_poly.pdbx_strand_id
1 'polypeptide(L)'
;MFGLDPSLTALLILCLFLAFVFEFINGFHDTANAVATVIYTNSLKPWVAVVWSGIWNSIGVLVGGIAVAMSITNLLPVEILTDSSISHNIALILSLLLTSILWNLLTWYYGIPCSSSHTLVGSILGVG
;
A
#
# COMPACT_ATOMS: atom_id res chain seq x y z
N MET A 1 -20.20 -11.24 -15.60
CA MET A 1 -20.70 -11.25 -14.20
C MET A 1 -20.78 -9.85 -13.56
N PHE A 2 -20.33 -8.77 -14.24
CA PHE A 2 -20.50 -7.37 -13.78
C PHE A 2 -21.03 -6.39 -14.85
N GLY A 3 -21.44 -6.87 -16.03
CA GLY A 3 -21.86 -6.00 -17.14
C GLY A 3 -20.76 -5.12 -17.76
N LEU A 4 -19.51 -5.27 -17.30
CA LEU A 4 -18.33 -4.55 -17.80
C LEU A 4 -17.69 -5.28 -18.98
N ASP A 5 -17.08 -4.50 -19.89
CA ASP A 5 -16.26 -5.05 -20.96
C ASP A 5 -15.17 -5.98 -20.41
N PRO A 6 -14.82 -7.07 -21.13
CA PRO A 6 -13.78 -8.00 -20.70
C PRO A 6 -12.43 -7.32 -20.42
N SER A 7 -12.10 -6.27 -21.17
CA SER A 7 -10.88 -5.47 -20.99
C SER A 7 -10.88 -4.69 -19.68
N LEU A 8 -12.00 -4.06 -19.32
CA LEU A 8 -12.16 -3.33 -18.05
C LEU A 8 -12.08 -4.29 -16.85
N THR A 9 -12.66 -5.48 -16.98
CA THR A 9 -12.59 -6.50 -15.95
C THR A 9 -11.14 -6.97 -15.74
N ALA A 10 -10.38 -7.18 -16.81
CA ALA A 10 -8.96 -7.54 -16.71
C ALA A 10 -8.12 -6.44 -16.03
N LEU A 11 -8.36 -5.17 -16.37
CA LEU A 11 -7.67 -4.04 -15.73
C LEU A 11 -8.02 -3.89 -14.25
N LEU A 12 -9.29 -4.11 -13.87
CA LEU A 12 -9.70 -4.09 -12.47
C LEU A 12 -8.98 -5.18 -11.66
N ILE A 13 -8.89 -6.40 -12.22
CA ILE A 13 -8.14 -7.50 -11.60
C ILE A 13 -6.66 -7.12 -11.45
N LEU A 14 -6.08 -6.46 -12.45
CA LEU A 14 -4.71 -5.96 -12.37
C LEU A 14 -4.54 -4.91 -11.27
N CYS A 15 -5.46 -3.95 -11.13
CA CYS A 15 -5.43 -2.97 -10.04
C CYS A 15 -5.49 -3.66 -8.67
N LEU A 16 -6.37 -4.64 -8.51
CA LEU A 16 -6.50 -5.40 -7.26
C LEU A 16 -5.21 -6.17 -6.95
N PHE A 17 -4.62 -6.81 -7.96
CA PHE A 17 -3.34 -7.49 -7.83
C PHE A 17 -2.23 -6.52 -7.39
N LEU A 18 -2.13 -5.33 -8.01
CA LEU A 18 -1.15 -4.32 -7.64
C LEU A 18 -1.39 -3.77 -6.23
N ALA A 19 -2.64 -3.62 -5.79
CA ALA A 19 -2.95 -3.25 -4.41
C ALA A 19 -2.44 -4.30 -3.41
N PHE A 20 -2.59 -5.59 -3.69
CA PHE A 20 -2.00 -6.64 -2.86
C PHE A 20 -0.47 -6.60 -2.87
N VAL A 21 0.15 -6.33 -4.02
CA VAL A 21 1.60 -6.16 -4.12
C VAL A 21 2.06 -4.96 -3.28
N PHE A 22 1.36 -3.84 -3.35
CA PHE A 22 1.64 -2.66 -2.53
C PHE A 22 1.59 -2.99 -1.04
N GLU A 23 0.57 -3.72 -0.57
CA GLU A 23 0.49 -4.08 0.85
C GLU A 23 1.50 -5.12 1.29
N PHE A 24 1.87 -6.05 0.42
CA PHE A 24 3.01 -6.92 0.68
C PHE A 24 4.31 -6.12 0.85
N ILE A 25 4.49 -5.10 0.00
CA ILE A 25 5.67 -4.23 0.05
C ILE A 25 5.71 -3.41 1.33
N ASN A 26 4.56 -2.83 1.68
CA ASN A 26 4.36 -2.08 2.90
C ASN A 26 4.70 -2.93 4.15
N GLY A 27 4.23 -4.18 4.17
CA GLY A 27 4.46 -5.11 5.27
C GLY A 27 5.94 -5.40 5.55
N PHE A 28 6.80 -5.51 4.52
CA PHE A 28 8.23 -5.75 4.77
C PHE A 28 8.96 -4.50 5.29
N HIS A 29 8.58 -3.31 4.83
CA HIS A 29 9.14 -2.03 5.31
C HIS A 29 8.82 -1.83 6.78
N ASP A 30 7.56 -2.02 7.14
CA ASP A 30 7.10 -1.87 8.53
C ASP A 30 7.67 -2.96 9.44
N THR A 31 7.81 -4.19 8.91
CA THR A 31 8.48 -5.27 9.64
C THR A 31 9.91 -4.86 9.97
N ALA A 32 10.68 -4.34 9.00
CA ALA A 32 12.06 -3.91 9.21
C ALA A 32 12.16 -2.85 10.32
N ASN A 33 11.24 -1.87 10.32
CA ASN A 33 11.15 -0.83 11.36
C ASN A 33 10.88 -1.43 12.76
N ALA A 34 10.00 -2.42 12.86
CA ALA A 34 9.62 -3.03 14.13
C ALA A 34 10.67 -4.00 14.70
N VAL A 35 11.38 -4.73 13.84
CA VAL A 35 12.28 -5.83 14.26
C VAL A 35 13.74 -5.42 14.39
N ALA A 36 14.15 -4.27 13.84
CA ALA A 36 15.55 -3.84 13.83
C ALA A 36 16.17 -3.80 15.23
N THR A 37 15.45 -3.29 16.23
CA THR A 37 15.94 -3.14 17.61
C THR A 37 16.18 -4.49 18.27
N VAL A 38 15.18 -5.38 18.27
CA VAL A 38 15.24 -6.69 18.94
C VAL A 38 16.22 -7.66 18.29
N ILE A 39 16.46 -7.54 16.99
CA ILE A 39 17.48 -8.30 16.27
C ILE A 39 18.87 -7.75 16.60
N TYR A 40 19.05 -6.43 16.54
CA TYR A 40 20.35 -5.79 16.81
C TYR A 40 20.83 -6.01 18.26
N THR A 41 19.91 -5.97 19.23
CA THR A 41 20.22 -6.25 20.64
C THR A 41 20.33 -7.75 20.96
N ASN A 42 20.15 -8.64 19.96
CA ASN A 42 20.11 -10.09 20.14
C ASN A 42 19.07 -10.57 21.18
N SER A 43 18.00 -9.80 21.37
CA SER A 43 16.92 -10.16 22.30
C SER A 43 16.00 -11.24 21.72
N LEU A 44 15.82 -11.26 20.40
CA LEU A 44 15.06 -12.28 19.67
C LEU A 44 15.82 -12.76 18.44
N LYS A 45 15.63 -14.03 18.07
CA LYS A 45 16.11 -14.56 16.79
C LYS A 45 15.37 -13.87 15.63
N PRO A 46 16.02 -13.58 14.49
CA PRO A 46 15.41 -12.89 13.36
C PRO A 46 14.08 -13.47 12.89
N TRP A 47 13.98 -14.80 12.79
CA TRP A 47 12.75 -15.47 12.36
C TRP A 47 11.59 -15.22 13.34
N VAL A 48 11.88 -15.22 14.65
CA VAL A 48 10.88 -15.02 15.71
C VAL A 48 10.37 -13.58 15.64
N ALA A 49 11.29 -12.62 15.50
CA ALA A 49 10.96 -11.21 15.44
C ALA A 49 10.04 -10.88 14.24
N VAL A 50 10.31 -11.45 13.06
CA VAL A 50 9.47 -11.25 11.87
C VAL A 50 8.06 -11.83 12.06
N VAL A 51 7.95 -13.05 12.60
CA VAL A 51 6.64 -13.67 12.88
C VAL A 51 5.85 -12.84 13.89
N TRP A 52 6.50 -12.38 14.97
CA TRP A 52 5.87 -11.49 15.94
C TRP A 52 5.41 -10.18 15.34
N SER A 53 6.23 -9.56 14.48
CA SER A 53 5.87 -8.33 13.79
C SER A 53 4.62 -8.51 12.94
N GLY A 54 4.50 -9.62 12.18
CA GLY A 54 3.30 -9.92 11.40
C GLY A 54 2.05 -10.10 12.26
N ILE A 55 2.17 -10.81 13.39
CA ILE A 55 1.04 -11.01 14.34
C ILE A 55 0.60 -9.67 14.92
N TRP A 56 1.54 -8.86 15.43
CA TRP A 56 1.21 -7.58 16.05
C TRP A 56 0.69 -6.54 15.05
N ASN A 57 1.20 -6.52 13.82
CA ASN A 57 0.63 -5.68 12.76
C ASN A 57 -0.82 -6.07 12.43
N SER A 58 -1.10 -7.38 12.36
CA SER A 58 -2.46 -7.89 12.11
C SER A 58 -3.42 -7.51 13.25
N ILE A 59 -3.00 -7.70 14.51
CA ILE A 59 -3.77 -7.28 15.68
C ILE A 59 -3.95 -5.75 15.70
N GLY A 60 -2.91 -5.01 15.33
CA GLY A 60 -2.93 -3.55 15.24
C GLY A 60 -4.02 -3.04 14.31
N VAL A 61 -4.21 -3.65 13.14
CA VAL A 61 -5.31 -3.29 12.23
C VAL A 61 -6.67 -3.68 12.82
N LEU A 62 -6.79 -4.86 13.43
CA LEU A 62 -8.05 -5.34 14.02
C LEU A 62 -8.54 -4.47 15.20
N VAL A 63 -7.61 -3.97 16.02
CA VAL A 63 -7.92 -3.19 17.23
C VAL A 63 -7.86 -1.69 16.97
N GLY A 64 -6.91 -1.22 16.16
CA GLY A 64 -6.68 0.18 15.83
C GLY A 64 -7.74 0.78 14.90
N GLY A 65 -8.56 -0.07 14.27
CA GLY A 65 -9.69 0.35 13.46
C GLY A 65 -9.29 0.93 12.11
N ILE A 66 -10.25 1.60 11.47
CA ILE A 66 -10.15 2.03 10.05
C ILE A 66 -9.83 3.52 9.87
N ALA A 67 -9.40 4.22 10.93
CA ALA A 67 -9.23 5.67 10.88
C ALA A 67 -8.25 6.12 9.78
N VAL A 68 -7.10 5.44 9.65
CA VAL A 68 -6.11 5.75 8.60
C VAL A 68 -6.66 5.45 7.21
N ALA A 69 -7.37 4.33 7.04
CA ALA A 69 -8.02 3.99 5.78
C ALA A 69 -9.04 5.06 5.37
N MET A 70 -9.85 5.54 6.32
CA MET A 70 -10.82 6.62 6.08
C MET A 70 -10.15 7.95 5.73
N SER A 71 -9.02 8.28 6.36
CA SER A 71 -8.23 9.47 6.01
C SER A 71 -7.71 9.40 4.59
N ILE A 72 -7.22 8.23 4.15
CA ILE A 72 -6.75 8.03 2.77
C ILE A 72 -7.92 8.12 1.78
N THR A 73 -9.09 7.55 2.10
CA THR A 73 -10.27 7.68 1.21
C THR A 73 -10.73 9.11 1.05
N ASN A 74 -10.62 9.94 2.09
CA ASN A 74 -10.98 11.36 2.03
C ASN A 74 -9.98 12.20 1.23
N LEU A 75 -8.73 11.73 1.09
CA LEU A 75 -7.72 12.37 0.26
C LEU A 75 -7.88 12.03 -1.23
N LEU A 76 -8.58 10.94 -1.54
CA LEU A 76 -8.85 10.56 -2.92
C LEU A 76 -9.74 11.62 -3.58
N PRO A 77 -9.42 12.12 -4.79
CA PRO A 77 -10.23 13.14 -5.46
C PRO A 77 -11.51 12.51 -6.02
N VAL A 78 -12.50 12.28 -5.15
CA VAL A 78 -13.76 11.60 -5.49
C VAL A 78 -14.52 12.34 -6.59
N GLU A 79 -14.39 13.67 -6.64
CA GLU A 79 -14.99 14.53 -7.67
C GLU A 79 -14.48 14.19 -9.08
N ILE A 80 -13.16 13.96 -9.23
CA ILE A 80 -12.54 13.54 -10.48
C ILE A 80 -13.01 12.13 -10.86
N LEU A 81 -13.26 11.28 -9.86
CA LEU A 81 -13.71 9.90 -10.09
C LEU A 81 -15.19 9.82 -10.51
N THR A 82 -16.03 10.78 -10.13
CA THR A 82 -17.46 10.78 -10.46
C THR A 82 -17.79 11.40 -11.82
N ASP A 83 -17.00 12.36 -12.28
CA ASP A 83 -17.24 13.06 -13.56
C ASP A 83 -16.48 12.45 -14.75
N SER A 84 -15.51 11.56 -14.51
CA SER A 84 -14.67 11.01 -15.57
C SER A 84 -15.06 9.59 -16.00
N SER A 85 -14.65 9.24 -17.22
CA SER A 85 -14.90 7.91 -17.79
C SER A 85 -14.25 6.79 -16.96
N ILE A 86 -14.88 5.60 -16.91
CA ILE A 86 -14.37 4.43 -16.16
C ILE A 86 -12.93 4.09 -16.54
N SER A 87 -12.55 4.23 -17.81
CA SER A 87 -11.18 4.04 -18.29
C SER A 87 -10.19 5.03 -17.68
N HIS A 88 -10.60 6.28 -17.50
CA HIS A 88 -9.79 7.31 -16.84
C HIS A 88 -9.57 6.96 -15.36
N ASN A 89 -10.61 6.56 -14.64
CA ASN A 89 -10.51 6.14 -13.23
C ASN A 89 -9.54 4.98 -13.01
N ILE A 90 -9.58 3.98 -13.89
CA ILE A 90 -8.67 2.83 -13.84
C ILE A 90 -7.22 3.28 -14.09
N ALA A 91 -6.99 4.15 -15.07
CA ALA A 91 -5.66 4.70 -15.34
C ALA A 91 -5.11 5.50 -14.15
N LEU A 92 -5.99 6.25 -13.48
CA LEU A 92 -5.71 7.03 -12.26
C LEU A 92 -5.25 6.13 -11.11
N ILE A 93 -5.97 5.03 -10.88
CA ILE A 93 -5.62 4.06 -9.83
C ILE A 93 -4.32 3.32 -10.19
N LEU A 94 -4.12 2.95 -11.45
CA LEU A 94 -2.89 2.29 -11.89
C LEU A 94 -1.67 3.17 -11.72
N SER A 95 -1.75 4.46 -12.08
CA SER A 95 -0.62 5.39 -11.95
C SER A 95 -0.25 5.65 -10.48
N LEU A 96 -1.24 5.80 -9.59
CA LEU A 96 -1.01 5.95 -8.15
C LEU A 96 -0.31 4.71 -7.57
N LEU A 97 -0.82 3.52 -7.88
CA LEU A 97 -0.27 2.27 -7.35
C LEU A 97 1.13 1.99 -7.88
N LEU A 98 1.35 2.16 -9.18
CA LEU A 98 2.67 1.95 -9.80
C LEU A 98 3.71 2.89 -9.21
N THR A 99 3.40 4.19 -9.12
CA THR A 99 4.30 5.18 -8.53
C THR A 99 4.65 4.82 -7.09
N SER A 100 3.64 4.46 -6.29
CA SER A 100 3.84 4.07 -4.90
C SER A 100 4.69 2.82 -4.73
N ILE A 101 4.42 1.78 -5.53
CA ILE A 101 5.18 0.52 -5.54
C ILE A 101 6.63 0.76 -5.94
N LEU A 102 6.85 1.46 -7.06
CA LEU A 102 8.19 1.71 -7.59
C LEU A 102 9.04 2.48 -6.58
N TRP A 103 8.47 3.52 -5.95
CA TRP A 103 9.19 4.29 -4.95
C TRP A 103 9.51 3.47 -3.69
N ASN A 104 8.55 2.68 -3.19
CA ASN A 104 8.80 1.81 -2.04
C ASN A 104 9.85 0.73 -2.33
N LEU A 105 9.88 0.14 -3.53
CA LEU A 105 10.92 -0.81 -3.90
C LEU A 105 12.29 -0.14 -4.06
N LEU A 106 12.32 1.08 -4.61
CA LEU A 106 13.55 1.85 -4.78
C LEU A 106 14.17 2.19 -3.43
N THR A 107 13.39 2.73 -2.50
CA THR A 107 13.87 3.09 -1.15
C THR A 107 14.31 1.87 -0.37
N TRP A 108 13.59 0.75 -0.49
CA TRP A 108 14.00 -0.53 0.07
C TRP A 108 15.34 -1.02 -0.46
N TYR A 109 15.52 -0.97 -1.79
CA TYR A 109 16.76 -1.40 -2.44
C TYR A 109 17.98 -0.60 -1.95
N TYR A 110 17.79 0.70 -1.68
CA TYR A 110 18.82 1.57 -1.12
C TYR A 110 18.89 1.56 0.42
N GLY A 111 18.04 0.79 1.11
CA GLY A 111 18.00 0.73 2.57
C GLY A 111 17.58 2.05 3.23
N ILE A 112 16.87 2.92 2.51
CA ILE A 112 16.40 4.22 3.01
C ILE A 112 15.06 4.00 3.71
N PRO A 113 14.93 4.32 5.02
CA PRO A 113 13.65 4.21 5.70
C PRO A 113 12.66 5.19 5.06
N CYS A 114 11.54 4.66 4.57
CA CYS A 114 10.49 5.43 3.93
C CYS A 114 9.13 5.11 4.55
N SER A 115 8.20 6.05 4.46
CA SER A 115 6.82 5.87 4.91
C SER A 115 5.93 5.61 3.71
N SER A 116 5.44 4.36 3.57
CA SER A 116 4.54 3.95 2.50
C SER A 116 3.27 4.81 2.41
N SER A 117 2.73 5.24 3.57
CA SER A 117 1.56 6.12 3.63
C SER A 117 1.82 7.48 2.99
N HIS A 118 2.99 8.08 3.23
CA HIS A 118 3.36 9.36 2.60
C HIS A 118 3.61 9.20 1.11
N THR A 119 4.18 8.07 0.69
CA THR A 119 4.33 7.75 -0.72
C THR A 119 2.97 7.64 -1.41
N LEU A 120 2.01 6.97 -0.78
CA LEU A 120 0.65 6.84 -1.29
C LEU A 120 -0.03 8.22 -1.39
N VAL A 121 0.03 9.03 -0.34
CA VAL A 121 -0.51 10.41 -0.35
C VAL A 121 0.15 11.27 -1.44
N GLY A 122 1.48 11.19 -1.59
CA GLY A 122 2.20 11.89 -2.64
C GLY A 122 1.77 11.45 -4.04
N SER A 123 1.49 10.16 -4.24
CA SER A 123 0.96 9.67 -5.51
C SER A 123 -0.47 10.12 -5.78
N ILE A 124 -1.33 10.21 -4.75
CA ILE A 124 -2.69 10.77 -4.87
C ILE A 124 -2.62 12.23 -5.33
N LEU A 125 -1.77 13.04 -4.69
CA LEU A 125 -1.55 14.44 -5.04
C LEU A 125 -0.90 14.65 -6.42
N GLY A 126 -0.16 13.66 -6.92
CA GLY A 126 0.49 13.75 -8.23
C GLY A 126 -0.44 13.41 -9.40
N VAL A 127 -1.55 12.69 -9.12
CA VAL A 127 -2.50 12.27 -10.15
C VAL A 127 -3.76 13.15 -10.18
N GLY A 128 -4.17 13.71 -9.03
CA GLY A 128 -5.22 14.74 -8.96
C GLY A 128 -4.74 16.11 -9.42
#